data_AF-A0A7C2V6A7-F1
#
_entry.id   AF-A0A7C2V6A7-F1
#
_cell.length_a   1.000
_cell.length_b   1.000
_cell.length_c   1.000
_cell.angle_alpha   90.00
_cell.angle_beta   90.00
_cell.angle_gamma   90.00
#
_symmetry.space_group_name_H-M   'P 1'
#
loop_
_entity.id
_entity.type
_entity.pdbx_description
1 polymer ?
#
loop_
_entity_poly.entity_id
_entity_poly.type
_entity_poly.pdbx_seq_one_letter_code
_entity_poly.pdbx_strand_id
1 'polypeptide(L)'
;MEDRLTGIIEALRVMSGGKWISLRSVRKRIPVNMTLKDLLELSRRGLVESYVDLASGEVYVRVRPSNSGNNGINVTELVELIKNELKEPMPKPAFEELLRRVIGDRWIQAYLELINRGIVRELDFNGITFLALVRDEQKQAQ
;
A
#
# COMPACT_ATOMS: atom_id res chain seq x y z
N MET A 1 13.93 18.25 -11.86
CA MET A 1 12.82 17.41 -12.40
C MET A 1 11.99 16.80 -11.27
N GLU A 2 12.62 16.40 -10.16
CA GLU A 2 11.93 15.93 -8.96
C GLU A 2 10.98 16.97 -8.34
N ASP A 3 11.41 18.23 -8.20
CA ASP A 3 10.57 19.30 -7.61
C ASP A 3 9.23 19.50 -8.34
N ARG A 4 9.22 19.30 -9.67
CA ARG A 4 8.01 19.40 -10.48
C ARG A 4 7.04 18.25 -10.20
N LEU A 5 7.54 17.01 -10.07
CA LEU A 5 6.71 15.84 -9.78
C LEU A 5 6.15 15.89 -8.36
N THR A 6 6.95 16.37 -7.40
CA THR A 6 6.51 16.63 -6.02
C THR A 6 5.37 17.65 -5.99
N GLY A 7 5.51 18.79 -6.67
CA GLY A 7 4.45 19.80 -6.76
C GLY A 7 3.16 19.28 -7.42
N ILE A 8 3.28 18.41 -8.43
CA ILE A 8 2.13 17.75 -9.06
C ILE A 8 1.41 16.83 -8.06
N ILE A 9 2.13 16.05 -7.26
CA ILE A 9 1.53 15.16 -6.24
C ILE A 9 0.80 15.96 -5.18
N GLU A 10 1.41 17.01 -4.66
CA GLU A 10 0.81 17.84 -3.61
C GLU A 10 -0.48 18.48 -4.12
N ALA A 11 -0.45 19.05 -5.33
CA ALA A 11 -1.63 19.61 -5.97
C ALA A 11 -2.74 18.56 -6.16
N LEU A 12 -2.40 17.36 -6.65
CA LEU A 12 -3.36 16.27 -6.78
C LEU A 12 -3.91 15.84 -5.42
N ARG A 13 -3.10 15.80 -4.36
CA ARG A 13 -3.52 15.41 -3.01
C ARG A 13 -4.51 16.41 -2.44
N VAL A 14 -4.21 17.70 -2.53
CA VAL A 14 -5.11 18.78 -2.09
C VAL A 14 -6.43 18.75 -2.85
N MET A 15 -6.38 18.54 -4.16
CA MET A 15 -7.58 18.56 -4.99
C MET A 15 -8.47 17.32 -4.86
N SER A 16 -7.86 16.14 -4.73
CA SER A 16 -8.59 14.88 -4.71
C SER A 16 -8.99 14.42 -3.31
N GLY A 17 -8.30 14.90 -2.27
CA GLY A 17 -8.49 14.40 -0.90
C GLY A 17 -8.32 12.89 -0.80
N GLY A 18 -7.48 12.29 -1.65
CA GLY A 18 -7.29 10.83 -1.72
C GLY A 18 -8.40 10.08 -2.46
N LYS A 19 -9.33 10.77 -3.14
CA LYS A 19 -10.36 10.17 -4.00
C LYS A 19 -9.90 10.07 -5.46
N TRP A 20 -10.62 9.30 -6.26
CA TRP A 20 -10.43 9.30 -7.70
C TRP A 20 -10.89 10.63 -8.30
N ILE A 21 -10.03 11.25 -9.13
CA ILE A 21 -10.36 12.48 -9.86
C ILE A 21 -10.03 12.30 -11.34
N SER A 22 -10.87 12.86 -12.22
CA SER A 22 -10.61 12.77 -13.65
C SER A 22 -9.49 13.70 -14.10
N LEU A 23 -8.64 13.23 -15.01
CA LEU A 23 -7.51 13.99 -15.54
C LEU A 23 -7.99 15.26 -16.26
N ARG A 24 -9.19 15.23 -16.84
CA ARG A 24 -9.86 16.41 -17.41
C ARG A 24 -10.13 17.48 -16.35
N SER A 25 -10.59 17.06 -15.16
CA SER A 25 -10.83 17.95 -14.02
C SER A 25 -9.52 18.49 -13.44
N VAL A 26 -8.47 17.66 -13.44
CA VAL A 26 -7.11 18.03 -13.03
C VAL A 26 -6.53 19.13 -13.92
N ARG A 27 -6.56 18.94 -15.25
CA ARG A 27 -6.01 19.90 -16.24
C ARG A 27 -6.64 21.30 -16.17
N LYS A 28 -7.90 21.39 -15.75
CA LYS A 28 -8.62 22.68 -15.61
C LYS A 28 -8.24 23.45 -14.35
N ARG A 29 -7.64 22.79 -13.36
CA ARG A 29 -7.46 23.34 -12.00
C ARG A 29 -6.01 23.38 -11.54
N ILE A 30 -5.12 22.55 -12.11
CA ILE A 30 -3.69 22.58 -11.82
C ILE A 30 -2.98 23.54 -12.80
N PRO A 31 -2.27 24.58 -12.31
CA PRO A 31 -1.50 25.49 -13.16
C PRO A 31 -0.24 24.84 -13.76
N VAL A 32 0.15 23.67 -13.26
CA VAL A 32 1.21 22.82 -13.83
C VAL A 32 0.62 21.92 -14.90
N ASN A 33 1.06 22.10 -16.14
CA ASN A 33 0.62 21.30 -17.28
C ASN A 33 1.05 19.82 -17.08
N MET A 34 0.13 18.98 -16.59
CA MET A 34 0.38 17.57 -16.30
C MET A 34 0.30 16.76 -17.59
N THR A 35 1.44 16.20 -18.00
CA THR A 35 1.53 15.38 -19.21
C THR A 35 1.27 13.90 -18.88
N LEU A 36 0.96 13.10 -19.92
CA LEU A 36 0.89 11.64 -19.78
C LEU A 36 2.22 11.05 -19.29
N LYS A 37 3.36 11.64 -19.69
CA LYS A 37 4.69 11.21 -19.24
C LYS A 37 4.87 11.42 -17.74
N ASP A 38 4.36 12.52 -17.20
CA ASP A 38 4.40 12.77 -15.76
C ASP A 38 3.54 11.76 -15.00
N LEU A 39 2.34 11.46 -15.51
CA LEU A 39 1.45 10.45 -14.92
C LEU A 39 2.12 9.05 -14.89
N LEU A 40 2.74 8.65 -15.99
CA LEU A 40 3.46 7.38 -16.10
C LEU A 40 4.64 7.32 -15.13
N GLU A 41 5.42 8.39 -15.02
CA GLU A 41 6.56 8.45 -14.09
C GLU A 41 6.09 8.41 -12.63
N LEU A 42 5.01 9.10 -12.29
CA LEU A 42 4.40 9.06 -10.96
C LEU A 42 3.85 7.66 -10.63
N SER A 43 3.25 6.99 -11.62
CA SER A 43 2.75 5.61 -11.46
C SER A 43 3.90 4.62 -11.29
N ARG A 44 4.98 4.75 -12.08
CA ARG A 44 6.20 3.95 -11.97
C ARG A 44 6.87 4.09 -10.60
N ARG A 45 6.80 5.28 -10.02
CA ARG A 45 7.28 5.58 -8.65
C ARG A 45 6.32 5.10 -7.56
N GLY A 46 5.17 4.51 -7.90
CA GLY A 46 4.16 4.06 -6.96
C GLY A 46 3.45 5.20 -6.21
N LEU A 47 3.47 6.42 -6.74
CA LEU A 47 2.94 7.60 -6.07
C LEU A 47 1.48 7.87 -6.43
N VAL A 48 1.02 7.35 -7.57
CA VAL A 48 -0.35 7.48 -8.04
C VAL A 48 -0.88 6.15 -8.59
N GLU A 49 -2.19 6.01 -8.55
CA GLU A 49 -2.94 4.99 -9.30
C GLU A 49 -3.69 5.68 -10.43
N SER A 50 -3.80 5.01 -11.57
CA SER A 50 -4.54 5.50 -12.72
C SER A 50 -5.41 4.40 -13.30
N TYR A 51 -6.65 4.75 -13.66
CA TYR A 51 -7.54 3.88 -14.43
C TYR A 51 -8.09 4.62 -15.64
N VAL A 52 -8.43 3.88 -16.69
CA VAL A 52 -9.08 4.41 -17.89
C VAL A 52 -10.47 3.83 -17.97
N ASP A 53 -11.49 4.68 -18.03
CA ASP A 53 -12.83 4.28 -18.39
C ASP A 53 -12.90 4.11 -19.92
N LEU A 54 -13.07 2.86 -20.37
CA LEU A 54 -13.08 2.52 -21.79
C LEU A 54 -14.34 3.03 -22.51
N ALA A 55 -15.45 3.26 -21.79
CA ALA A 55 -16.69 3.74 -22.40
C ALA A 55 -16.61 5.23 -22.74
N SER A 56 -15.98 6.03 -21.88
CA SER A 56 -15.84 7.47 -22.04
C SER A 56 -14.47 7.91 -22.57
N GLY A 57 -13.48 7.02 -22.56
CA GLY A 57 -12.08 7.34 -22.82
C GLY A 57 -11.45 8.23 -21.73
N GLU A 58 -12.11 8.40 -20.59
CA GLU A 58 -11.66 9.31 -19.54
C GLU A 58 -10.65 8.63 -18.61
N VAL A 59 -9.55 9.33 -18.34
CA VAL A 59 -8.51 8.87 -17.43
C VAL A 59 -8.78 9.43 -16.05
N TYR A 60 -8.71 8.59 -15.04
CA TYR A 60 -8.83 8.96 -13.65
C TYR A 60 -7.54 8.66 -12.93
N VAL A 61 -7.20 9.52 -11.99
CA VAL A 61 -5.99 9.44 -11.17
C VAL A 61 -6.35 9.57 -9.71
N ARG A 62 -5.63 8.85 -8.86
CA ARG A 62 -5.68 8.98 -7.40
C ARG A 62 -4.26 9.01 -6.87
N VAL A 63 -3.97 9.95 -5.97
CA VAL A 63 -2.69 9.94 -5.25
C VAL A 63 -2.72 8.77 -4.29
N ARG A 64 -1.72 7.90 -4.35
CA ARG A 64 -1.59 6.87 -3.33
C ARG A 64 -1.38 7.55 -1.98
N PRO A 65 -2.02 7.07 -0.90
CA PRO A 65 -1.70 7.57 0.42
C PRO A 65 -0.19 7.48 0.62
N SER A 66 0.47 8.62 0.81
CA SER A 66 1.91 8.61 1.11
C SER A 66 2.03 7.98 2.47
N ASN A 67 2.75 6.86 2.53
CA ASN A 67 3.28 6.34 3.77
C ASN A 67 4.31 7.31 4.41
N SER A 68 4.56 8.46 3.79
CA SER A 68 5.35 9.61 4.28
C SER A 68 4.62 10.46 5.34
N GLY A 69 3.79 9.86 6.17
CA GLY A 69 3.68 10.34 7.54
C GLY A 69 4.89 9.80 8.27
N ASN A 70 5.67 10.65 8.92
CA ASN A 70 6.90 10.34 9.64
C ASN A 70 6.63 9.48 10.90
N ASN A 71 6.08 8.29 10.65
CA ASN A 71 5.84 7.12 11.49
C ASN A 71 5.78 5.97 10.47
N GLY A 72 6.85 5.77 9.69
CA GLY A 72 6.98 4.55 8.91
C GLY A 72 6.76 3.41 9.90
N ILE A 73 5.80 2.52 9.62
CA ILE A 73 5.73 1.27 10.37
C ILE A 73 7.14 0.72 10.26
N ASN A 74 7.88 0.66 11.37
CA ASN A 74 9.21 0.08 11.37
C ASN A 74 8.99 -1.40 11.13
N VAL A 75 8.99 -1.79 9.85
CA VAL A 75 8.62 -3.14 9.44
C VAL A 75 9.51 -4.16 10.12
N THR A 76 10.77 -3.81 10.40
CA THR A 76 11.71 -4.64 11.15
C THR A 76 11.22 -4.89 12.58
N GLU A 77 10.86 -3.85 13.34
CA GLU A 77 10.30 -4.01 14.69
C GLU A 77 8.95 -4.72 14.67
N LEU A 78 8.11 -4.45 13.66
CA LEU A 78 6.85 -5.15 13.48
C LEU A 78 7.07 -6.64 13.19
N VAL A 79 8.05 -7.00 12.35
CA VAL A 79 8.42 -8.38 12.08
C VAL A 79 8.84 -9.08 13.36
N GLU A 80 9.69 -8.46 14.18
CA GLU A 80 10.15 -9.04 15.44
C GLU A 80 9.00 -9.24 16.42
N LEU A 81 8.12 -8.26 16.54
CA LEU A 81 6.92 -8.35 17.38
C LEU A 81 5.99 -9.47 16.90
N ILE A 82 5.71 -9.54 15.60
CA ILE A 82 4.88 -10.58 15.01
C ILE A 82 5.55 -11.96 15.12
N LYS A 83 6.87 -12.06 15.00
CA LYS A 83 7.60 -13.32 15.23
C LYS A 83 7.47 -13.81 16.67
N ASN A 84 7.39 -12.90 17.63
CA ASN A 84 7.21 -13.23 19.05
C ASN A 84 5.77 -13.65 19.38
N GLU A 85 4.78 -12.99 18.78
CA GLU A 85 3.34 -13.24 19.03
C GLU A 85 2.80 -14.44 18.22
N LEU A 86 3.23 -14.59 16.96
CA LEU A 86 2.72 -15.60 16.03
C LEU A 86 3.50 -16.92 16.11
N LYS A 87 3.48 -17.56 17.28
CA LYS A 87 4.15 -18.86 17.53
C LYS A 87 3.44 -20.04 16.87
N GLU A 88 2.13 -19.93 16.72
CA GLU A 88 1.25 -20.93 16.11
C GLU A 88 0.39 -20.26 15.02
N PRO A 89 -0.15 -21.04 14.05
CA PRO A 89 -1.07 -20.51 13.05
C PRO A 89 -2.28 -19.83 13.71
N MET A 90 -2.48 -18.55 13.41
CA MET A 90 -3.54 -17.74 14.00
C MET A 90 -4.66 -17.49 12.98
N PRO A 91 -5.95 -17.60 13.34
CA PRO A 91 -7.04 -17.23 12.44
C PRO A 91 -6.89 -15.79 11.95
N LYS A 92 -7.17 -15.55 10.67
CA LYS A 92 -7.08 -14.22 10.05
C LYS A 92 -7.76 -13.10 10.84
N PRO A 93 -9.01 -13.26 11.34
CA PRO A 93 -9.64 -12.22 12.15
C PRO A 93 -8.86 -11.85 13.41
N ALA A 94 -8.28 -12.83 14.10
CA ALA A 94 -7.49 -12.60 15.30
C ALA A 94 -6.16 -11.90 14.98
N PHE A 95 -5.55 -12.22 13.85
CA PHE A 95 -4.34 -11.56 13.38
C PHE A 95 -4.58 -10.11 12.96
N GLU A 96 -5.70 -9.84 12.27
CA GLU A 96 -6.10 -8.48 11.93
C GLU A 96 -6.34 -7.63 13.18
N GLU A 97 -6.94 -8.21 14.23
CA GLU A 97 -7.12 -7.55 15.52
C GLU A 97 -5.79 -7.28 16.22
N LEU A 98 -4.84 -8.24 16.20
CA LEU A 98 -3.49 -8.05 16.72
C LEU A 98 -2.81 -6.85 16.03
N LEU A 99 -2.84 -6.80 14.69
CA LEU A 99 -2.29 -5.66 13.96
C LEU A 99 -3.00 -4.35 14.31
N ARG A 100 -4.33 -4.34 14.43
CA ARG A 100 -5.07 -3.14 14.88
C ARG A 100 -4.62 -2.66 16.25
N ARG A 101 -4.34 -3.56 17.19
CA ARG A 101 -3.87 -3.19 18.54
C ARG A 101 -2.46 -2.58 18.52
N VAL A 102 -1.58 -3.09 17.65
CA VAL A 102 -0.17 -2.69 17.62
C VAL A 102 0.05 -1.40 16.81
N ILE A 103 -0.60 -1.28 15.65
CA ILE A 103 -0.34 -0.20 14.67
C ILE A 103 -1.59 0.60 14.27
N GLY A 104 -2.73 0.33 14.91
CA GLY A 104 -3.96 1.09 14.72
C GLY A 104 -4.55 0.94 13.31
N ASP A 105 -5.04 2.05 12.77
CA ASP A 105 -5.74 2.11 11.47
C ASP A 105 -4.90 1.68 10.26
N ARG A 106 -3.58 1.56 10.44
CA ARG A 106 -2.64 1.16 9.38
C ARG A 106 -2.47 -0.36 9.25
N TRP A 107 -3.23 -1.13 10.03
CA TRP A 107 -3.17 -2.59 10.05
C TRP A 107 -3.30 -3.24 8.65
N ILE A 108 -4.13 -2.67 7.78
CA ILE A 108 -4.33 -3.18 6.40
C ILE A 108 -3.02 -3.10 5.60
N GLN A 109 -2.29 -2.00 5.73
CA GLN A 109 -1.05 -1.79 4.99
C GLN A 109 0.04 -2.73 5.48
N ALA A 110 0.18 -2.88 6.79
CA ALA A 110 1.12 -3.81 7.39
C ALA A 110 0.79 -5.27 7.05
N TYR A 111 -0.49 -5.64 7.07
CA TYR A 111 -0.92 -6.97 6.66
C TYR A 111 -0.43 -7.30 5.25
N LEU A 112 -0.74 -6.43 4.29
CA LEU A 112 -0.31 -6.60 2.90
C LEU A 112 1.21 -6.63 2.77
N GLU A 113 1.91 -5.81 3.54
CA GLU A 113 3.37 -5.76 3.53
C GLU A 113 4.01 -7.03 4.10
N LEU A 114 3.46 -7.60 5.18
CA LEU A 114 3.91 -8.85 5.78
C LEU A 114 3.72 -10.05 4.83
N ILE A 115 2.60 -10.10 4.11
CA ILE A 115 2.33 -11.10 3.08
C ILE A 115 3.27 -10.92 1.87
N ASN A 116 3.36 -9.69 1.33
CA ASN A 116 4.17 -9.41 0.13
C ASN A 116 5.66 -9.66 0.34
N ARG A 117 6.17 -9.41 1.56
CA ARG A 117 7.56 -9.70 1.93
C ARG A 117 7.78 -11.17 2.29
N GLY A 118 6.74 -12.01 2.26
CA GLY A 118 6.82 -13.43 2.57
C GLY A 118 7.18 -13.71 4.03
N ILE A 119 6.87 -12.80 4.96
CA ILE A 119 7.10 -12.99 6.39
C ILE A 119 6.01 -13.86 7.00
N VAL A 120 4.79 -13.69 6.50
CA VAL A 120 3.59 -14.42 6.91
C VAL A 120 2.96 -15.02 5.66
N ARG A 121 2.40 -16.22 5.79
CA ARG A 121 1.62 -16.88 4.74
C ARG A 121 0.21 -17.16 5.22
N GLU A 122 -0.73 -17.08 4.28
CA GLU A 122 -2.10 -17.54 4.47
C GLU A 122 -2.17 -19.06 4.25
N LEU A 123 -2.86 -19.75 5.15
CA LEU A 123 -3.11 -21.18 5.14
C LEU A 123 -4.62 -21.40 5.26
N ASP A 124 -5.24 -21.91 4.22
CA ASP A 124 -6.68 -22.19 4.25
C ASP A 124 -6.94 -23.61 4.76
N PHE A 125 -7.69 -23.71 5.84
CA PHE A 125 -8.14 -24.97 6.43
C PHE A 125 -9.65 -24.92 6.65
N ASN A 126 -10.39 -25.81 5.99
CA ASN A 126 -11.84 -25.96 6.14
C ASN A 126 -12.63 -24.64 5.97
N GLY A 127 -12.21 -23.78 5.02
CA GLY A 127 -12.85 -22.49 4.76
C GLY A 127 -12.47 -21.37 5.74
N ILE A 128 -11.53 -21.62 6.64
CA ILE A 128 -10.96 -20.63 7.56
C ILE A 128 -9.52 -20.36 7.16
N THR A 129 -9.20 -19.09 6.93
CA THR A 129 -7.83 -18.66 6.65
C THR A 129 -7.06 -18.45 7.95
N PHE A 130 -5.91 -19.10 8.06
CA PHE A 130 -4.95 -18.93 9.14
C PHE A 130 -3.70 -18.24 8.62
N LEU A 131 -2.99 -17.54 9.49
CA LEU A 131 -1.73 -16.88 9.21
C LEU A 131 -0.65 -17.56 10.02
N ALA A 132 0.41 -17.96 9.35
CA ALA A 132 1.58 -18.56 9.96
C ALA A 132 2.84 -17.84 9.48
N LEU A 133 3.85 -17.74 10.35
CA LEU A 133 5.17 -17.27 9.94
C LEU A 133 5.71 -18.19 8.85
N VAL A 134 6.28 -17.59 7.82
CA VAL A 134 7.13 -18.32 6.88
C VAL A 134 8.43 -18.57 7.64
N ARG A 135 8.64 -19.82 8.07
CA ARG A 135 9.91 -20.22 8.66
C ARG A 135 10.95 -20.23 7.53
N ASP A 136 12.09 -19.60 7.78
CA ASP A 136 13.29 -19.80 6.96
C ASP A 136 13.70 -21.29 7.07
N GLU A 137 13.13 -22.15 6.25
CA GLU A 137 13.64 -23.51 6.03
C GLU A 137 14.89 -23.45 5.15
N GLN A 138 15.90 -22.69 5.60
CA GLN A 138 17.28 -22.86 5.19
C GLN A 138 18.10 -23.31 6.40
N LYS A 139 18.02 -24.62 6.69
CA LYS A 139 19.12 -25.49 7.16
C LYS A 139 18.58 -26.79 7.75
N GLN A 140 18.13 -27.70 6.90
CA GLN A 140 18.26 -29.15 7.15
C GLN A 140 18.49 -29.86 5.81
N ALA A 141 19.74 -29.79 5.33
CA ALA A 141 20.29 -30.74 4.38
C ALA A 141 21.82 -30.59 4.36
N GLN A 142 22.48 -30.97 5.45
CA GLN A 142 23.83 -31.53 5.46
C GLN A 142 23.91 -32.54 6.61
#